data_AF-A0A2D5QE08-F1
#
_entry.id   AF-A0A2D5QE08-F1
#
_cell.length_a   1.000
_cell.length_b   1.000
_cell.length_c   1.000
_cell.angle_alpha   90.00
_cell.angle_beta   90.00
_cell.angle_gamma   90.00
#
_symmetry.space_group_name_H-M   'P 1'
#
loop_
_entity.id
_entity.type
_entity.pdbx_description
1 polymer ?
#
loop_
_entity_poly.entity_id
_entity_poly.type
_entity_poly.pdbx_seq_one_letter_code
_entity_poly.pdbx_strand_id
1 'polypeptide(L)'
;MIKDLTFLHFLTAAVVIELFMLYLFRFTKSPFTGISINRWYDNLGWTAVILDVLSVLIGFYIAKFIYEYLVVEKYINTDYELYKYLGLVLLVQITHDFSFYLFAIKPYPKNKNLVMDEFKYYAERVKAGAVIGDSFMYLLATPLLYLYIQKNNIHTNTFISIVCFYLIGYLIYQKPKISMK
;
A
#
# COMPACT_ATOMS: atom_id res chain seq x y z
N MET A 1 11.77 7.49 -16.65
CA MET A 1 11.40 6.09 -16.97
C MET A 1 11.38 5.30 -15.67
N ILE A 2 10.75 4.12 -15.61
CA ILE A 2 10.69 3.29 -14.39
C ILE A 2 12.10 3.01 -13.84
N LYS A 3 13.08 2.86 -14.74
CA LYS A 3 14.50 2.69 -14.41
C LYS A 3 15.06 3.79 -13.50
N ASP A 4 14.64 5.03 -13.74
CA ASP A 4 15.14 6.23 -13.05
C ASP A 4 14.46 6.48 -11.70
N LEU A 5 13.42 5.69 -11.38
CA LEU A 5 12.72 5.80 -10.11
C LEU A 5 13.65 5.37 -8.96
N THR A 6 13.79 6.28 -8.01
CA THR A 6 14.60 6.08 -6.80
C THR A 6 13.71 5.72 -5.61
N PHE A 7 14.34 5.29 -4.52
CA PHE A 7 13.67 5.04 -3.25
C PHE A 7 12.76 6.19 -2.82
N LEU A 8 13.23 7.43 -2.94
CA LEU A 8 12.44 8.58 -2.52
C LEU A 8 11.14 8.71 -3.32
N HIS A 9 11.15 8.41 -4.62
CA HIS A 9 9.94 8.46 -5.43
C HIS A 9 8.91 7.43 -4.94
N PHE A 10 9.33 6.20 -4.67
CA PHE A 10 8.45 5.17 -4.14
C PHE A 10 7.96 5.50 -2.74
N LEU A 11 8.84 6.01 -1.86
CA LEU A 11 8.48 6.43 -0.51
C LEU A 11 7.44 7.55 -0.55
N THR A 12 7.68 8.59 -1.34
CA THR A 12 6.74 9.70 -1.49
C THR A 12 5.38 9.22 -2.01
N ALA A 13 5.35 8.30 -2.97
CA ALA A 13 4.10 7.72 -3.46
C ALA A 13 3.37 6.92 -2.38
N ALA A 14 4.10 6.07 -1.67
CA ALA A 14 3.56 5.22 -0.61
C ALA A 14 2.98 6.04 0.55
N VAL A 15 3.67 7.09 1.01
CA VAL A 15 3.20 7.90 2.15
C VAL A 15 2.07 8.84 1.77
N VAL A 16 2.02 9.32 0.52
CA VAL A 16 0.89 10.13 0.04
C VAL A 16 -0.36 9.27 -0.08
N ILE A 17 -0.25 8.05 -0.63
CA ILE A 17 -1.42 7.15 -0.71
C ILE A 17 -1.85 6.71 0.70
N GLU A 18 -0.91 6.42 1.60
CA GLU A 18 -1.22 6.07 2.99
C GLU A 18 -1.98 7.19 3.70
N LEU A 19 -1.51 8.44 3.59
CA LEU A 19 -2.21 9.59 4.14
C LEU A 19 -3.62 9.74 3.56
N PHE A 20 -3.77 9.56 2.25
CA PHE A 20 -5.07 9.63 1.57
C PHE A 20 -6.03 8.53 2.07
N MET A 21 -5.56 7.29 2.17
CA MET A 21 -6.37 6.16 2.63
C MET A 21 -6.75 6.32 4.11
N LEU A 22 -5.80 6.73 4.95
CA LEU A 22 -6.07 7.03 6.36
C LEU A 22 -7.13 8.13 6.50
N TYR A 23 -7.01 9.21 5.73
CA TYR A 23 -8.03 10.26 5.69
C TYR A 23 -9.40 9.70 5.23
N LEU A 24 -9.43 8.89 4.18
CA LEU A 24 -10.66 8.26 3.69
C LEU A 24 -11.32 7.43 4.81
N PHE A 25 -10.59 6.54 5.49
CA PHE A 25 -11.18 5.63 6.47
C PHE A 25 -11.55 6.30 7.80
N ARG A 26 -10.77 7.30 8.24
CA ARG A 26 -11.07 8.03 9.48
C ARG A 26 -12.26 8.98 9.32
N PHE A 27 -12.37 9.68 8.20
CA PHE A 27 -13.33 10.78 8.04
C PHE A 27 -14.58 10.41 7.24
N THR A 28 -14.58 9.34 6.45
CA THR A 28 -15.73 8.92 5.63
C THR A 28 -16.46 7.71 6.21
N LYS A 29 -17.68 7.47 5.71
CA LYS A 29 -18.48 6.29 6.06
C LYS A 29 -18.21 5.14 5.09
N SER A 30 -16.96 4.69 4.97
CA SER A 30 -16.60 3.59 4.07
C SER A 30 -17.30 2.28 4.51
N PRO A 31 -18.25 1.74 3.73
CA PRO A 31 -19.17 0.72 4.22
C PRO A 31 -18.63 -0.72 4.17
N PHE A 32 -17.60 -1.01 3.38
CA PHE A 32 -17.15 -2.40 3.14
C PHE A 32 -15.91 -2.82 3.93
N THR A 33 -14.92 -1.94 4.06
CA THR A 33 -13.63 -2.26 4.73
C THR A 33 -13.33 -1.36 5.91
N GLY A 34 -14.05 -0.23 6.03
CA GLY A 34 -13.73 0.82 7.01
C GLY A 34 -13.73 0.34 8.46
N ILE A 35 -14.59 -0.60 8.84
CA ILE A 35 -14.64 -1.10 10.22
C ILE A 35 -13.35 -1.88 10.56
N SER A 36 -12.96 -2.82 9.70
CA SER A 36 -11.78 -3.65 9.93
C SER A 36 -10.48 -2.84 9.80
N ILE A 37 -10.42 -1.89 8.87
CA ILE A 37 -9.25 -1.01 8.69
C ILE A 37 -9.15 0.01 9.83
N ASN A 38 -10.25 0.56 10.31
CA ASN A 38 -10.19 1.43 11.49
C ASN A 38 -9.71 0.68 12.72
N ARG A 39 -10.14 -0.58 12.91
CA ARG A 39 -9.62 -1.46 13.96
C ARG A 39 -8.11 -1.73 13.79
N TRP A 40 -7.65 -1.96 12.57
CA TRP A 40 -6.22 -2.13 12.24
C TRP A 40 -5.40 -0.93 12.75
N TYR A 41 -5.82 0.29 12.41
CA TYR A 41 -5.15 1.51 12.87
C TYR A 41 -5.31 1.76 14.38
N ASP A 42 -6.48 1.47 14.96
CA ASP A 42 -6.74 1.66 16.40
C ASP A 42 -5.88 0.73 17.27
N ASN A 43 -5.70 -0.53 16.84
CA ASN A 43 -4.99 -1.53 17.62
C ASN A 43 -3.46 -1.49 17.41
N LEU A 44 -3.00 -1.14 16.20
CA LEU A 44 -1.57 -1.22 15.85
C LEU A 44 -0.88 0.15 15.80
N GLY A 45 -1.64 1.24 15.64
CA GLY A 45 -1.09 2.58 15.52
C GLY A 45 0.01 2.64 14.46
N TRP A 46 1.16 3.23 14.79
CA TRP A 46 2.28 3.39 13.85
C TRP A 46 2.77 2.07 13.22
N THR A 47 2.56 0.93 13.89
CA THR A 47 2.92 -0.37 13.33
C THR A 47 2.11 -0.65 12.06
N ALA A 48 0.82 -0.31 12.04
CA ALA A 48 -0.02 -0.43 10.84
C ALA A 48 0.56 0.40 9.68
N VAL A 49 0.76 1.70 9.91
CA VAL A 49 1.30 2.62 8.90
C VAL A 49 2.65 2.14 8.34
N ILE A 50 3.56 1.70 9.21
CA ILE A 50 4.87 1.22 8.78
C ILE A 50 4.73 -0.04 7.93
N LEU A 51 3.89 -1.00 8.34
CA LEU A 51 3.65 -2.22 7.57
C LEU A 51 3.02 -1.92 6.21
N ASP A 52 2.05 -1.01 6.16
CA ASP A 52 1.34 -0.63 4.94
C ASP A 52 2.29 0.06 3.95
N VAL A 53 3.09 1.03 4.42
CA VAL A 53 4.10 1.71 3.61
C VAL A 53 5.17 0.72 3.12
N LEU A 54 5.70 -0.14 4.00
CA LEU A 54 6.71 -1.13 3.62
C LEU A 54 6.17 -2.15 2.61
N SER A 55 4.93 -2.60 2.77
CA SER A 55 4.26 -3.50 1.84
C SER A 55 4.19 -2.89 0.44
N VAL A 56 3.76 -1.62 0.33
CA VAL A 56 3.72 -0.88 -0.93
C VAL A 56 5.10 -0.74 -1.57
N LEU A 57 6.11 -0.39 -0.75
CA LEU A 57 7.49 -0.29 -1.21
C LEU A 57 8.00 -1.62 -1.77
N ILE A 58 7.81 -2.73 -1.05
CA ILE A 58 8.21 -4.06 -1.49
C ILE A 58 7.55 -4.41 -2.83
N GLY A 59 6.25 -4.18 -2.96
CA GLY A 59 5.52 -4.42 -4.21
C GLY A 59 6.09 -3.62 -5.39
N PHE A 60 6.37 -2.32 -5.20
CA PHE A 60 7.01 -1.51 -6.22
C PHE A 60 8.41 -1.98 -6.60
N TYR A 61 9.24 -2.34 -5.62
CA TYR A 61 10.60 -2.81 -5.91
C TYR A 61 10.62 -4.14 -6.66
N ILE A 62 9.78 -5.09 -6.26
CA ILE A 62 9.65 -6.38 -6.95
C ILE A 62 9.15 -6.15 -8.39
N ALA A 63 8.13 -5.30 -8.56
CA ALA A 63 7.61 -4.99 -9.89
C ALA A 63 8.64 -4.27 -10.76
N LYS A 64 9.43 -3.34 -10.20
CA LYS A 64 10.56 -2.67 -10.90
C LYS A 64 11.58 -3.69 -11.37
N PHE A 65 11.99 -4.60 -10.48
CA PHE A 65 12.94 -5.65 -10.82
C PHE A 65 12.43 -6.54 -11.97
N ILE A 66 11.18 -7.00 -11.88
CA ILE A 66 10.56 -7.83 -12.92
C ILE A 66 10.44 -7.04 -14.23
N TYR A 67 9.99 -5.78 -14.19
CA TYR A 67 9.85 -4.93 -15.37
C TYR A 67 11.19 -4.74 -16.08
N GLU A 68 12.23 -4.36 -15.35
CA GLU A 68 13.58 -4.16 -15.90
C GLU A 68 14.13 -5.45 -16.49
N TYR A 69 13.96 -6.59 -15.82
CA TYR A 69 14.34 -7.90 -16.35
C TYR A 69 13.62 -8.21 -17.67
N LEU A 70 12.31 -8.04 -17.74
CA LEU A 70 11.53 -8.32 -18.95
C LEU A 70 11.89 -7.40 -20.13
N VAL A 71 12.30 -6.15 -19.85
CA VAL A 71 12.78 -5.21 -20.87
C VAL A 71 14.18 -5.58 -21.36
N VAL A 72 15.10 -5.93 -20.44
CA VAL A 72 16.48 -6.32 -20.79
C VAL A 72 16.49 -7.59 -21.64
N GLU A 73 15.69 -8.59 -21.26
CA GLU A 73 15.55 -9.85 -22.00
C GLU A 73 14.65 -9.72 -23.24
N LYS A 74 14.15 -8.51 -23.55
CA LYS A 74 13.32 -8.18 -24.72
C LYS A 74 11.99 -8.95 -24.79
N TYR A 75 11.48 -9.45 -23.66
CA TYR A 75 10.13 -10.01 -23.58
C TYR A 75 9.04 -8.94 -23.72
N ILE A 76 9.32 -7.72 -23.25
CA ILE A 76 8.44 -6.56 -23.41
C ILE A 76 9.23 -5.37 -23.94
N ASN A 77 8.57 -4.50 -24.70
CA ASN A 77 9.14 -3.22 -25.10
C ASN A 77 8.74 -2.10 -24.10
N THR A 78 9.31 -0.91 -24.27
CA THR A 78 9.09 0.26 -23.38
C THR A 78 7.83 1.07 -23.75
N ASP A 79 7.08 0.67 -24.77
CA ASP A 79 5.83 1.37 -25.13
C ASP A 79 4.80 1.21 -24.01
N TYR A 80 3.99 2.23 -23.76
CA TYR A 80 2.94 2.18 -22.72
C TYR A 80 3.49 1.75 -21.33
N GLU A 81 4.70 2.19 -20.98
CA GLU A 81 5.45 1.82 -19.76
C GLU A 81 4.57 1.86 -18.48
N LEU A 82 3.79 2.92 -18.29
CA LEU A 82 2.87 3.06 -17.15
C LEU A 82 1.90 1.88 -17.02
N TYR A 83 1.22 1.50 -18.11
CA TYR A 83 0.19 0.45 -18.05
C TYR A 83 0.80 -0.92 -17.80
N LYS A 84 1.96 -1.20 -18.42
CA LYS A 84 2.70 -2.45 -18.19
C LYS A 84 3.21 -2.54 -16.76
N TYR A 85 3.78 -1.45 -16.25
CA TYR A 85 4.27 -1.39 -14.88
C TYR A 85 3.12 -1.54 -13.88
N LEU A 86 2.01 -0.83 -14.07
CA LEU A 86 0.80 -1.00 -13.25
C LEU A 86 0.29 -2.44 -13.26
N GLY A 87 0.24 -3.07 -14.44
CA GLY A 87 -0.13 -4.48 -14.57
C GLY A 87 0.79 -5.41 -13.77
N LEU A 88 2.10 -5.19 -13.85
CA LEU A 88 3.07 -5.98 -13.06
C LEU A 88 2.93 -5.75 -11.57
N VAL A 89 2.76 -4.50 -11.13
CA VAL A 89 2.56 -4.16 -9.72
C VAL A 89 1.31 -4.86 -9.16
N LEU A 90 0.20 -4.86 -9.90
CA LEU A 90 -1.02 -5.57 -9.50
C LEU A 90 -0.82 -7.08 -9.46
N LEU A 91 -0.14 -7.66 -10.45
CA LEU A 91 0.17 -9.10 -10.44
C LEU A 91 1.04 -9.49 -9.23
N VAL A 92 2.06 -8.68 -8.92
CA VAL A 92 2.92 -8.87 -7.75
C VAL A 92 2.13 -8.77 -6.46
N GLN A 93 1.31 -7.72 -6.30
CA GLN A 93 0.48 -7.53 -5.11
C GLN A 93 -0.49 -8.69 -4.89
N ILE A 94 -1.27 -9.06 -5.91
CA ILE A 94 -2.24 -10.14 -5.81
C ILE A 94 -1.54 -11.46 -5.44
N THR A 95 -0.43 -11.77 -6.11
CA THR A 95 0.35 -13.00 -5.83
C THR A 95 0.90 -13.00 -4.42
N HIS A 96 1.42 -11.86 -3.96
CA HIS A 96 1.93 -11.67 -2.61
C HIS A 96 0.82 -11.89 -1.58
N ASP A 97 -0.35 -11.29 -1.74
CA ASP A 97 -1.43 -11.37 -0.75
C ASP A 97 -1.98 -12.78 -0.60
N PHE A 98 -2.18 -13.49 -1.70
CA PHE A 98 -2.59 -14.89 -1.64
C PHE A 98 -1.51 -15.78 -1.01
N SER A 99 -0.24 -15.57 -1.37
CA SER A 99 0.86 -16.34 -0.79
C SER A 99 1.01 -16.06 0.71
N PHE A 100 0.96 -14.79 1.10
CA PHE A 100 1.06 -14.37 2.49
C PHE A 100 -0.10 -14.90 3.32
N TYR A 101 -1.33 -14.85 2.79
CA TYR A 101 -2.47 -15.42 3.46
C TYR A 101 -2.34 -16.94 3.68
N LEU A 102 -2.00 -17.68 2.63
CA LEU A 102 -1.95 -19.15 2.66
C LEU A 102 -0.78 -19.69 3.49
N PHE A 103 0.41 -19.07 3.36
CA PHE A 103 1.64 -19.58 3.96
C PHE A 103 2.00 -18.92 5.29
N ALA A 104 1.59 -17.67 5.53
CA ALA A 104 1.92 -16.96 6.76
C ALA A 104 0.72 -16.80 7.69
N ILE A 105 -0.37 -16.15 7.25
CA ILE A 105 -1.49 -15.76 8.13
C ILE A 105 -2.27 -17.00 8.60
N LYS A 106 -2.71 -17.84 7.67
CA LYS A 106 -3.60 -18.99 7.96
C LYS A 106 -3.00 -20.03 8.91
N PRO A 107 -1.73 -20.49 8.75
CA PRO A 107 -1.16 -21.51 9.64
C PRO A 107 -0.66 -20.95 10.97
N TYR A 108 -0.49 -19.62 11.12
CA TYR A 108 0.01 -19.05 12.36
C TYR A 108 -0.99 -19.29 13.51
N PRO A 109 -0.56 -19.61 14.74
CA PRO A 109 -1.46 -19.78 15.88
C PRO A 109 -2.12 -18.46 16.30
N LYS A 110 -3.39 -18.49 16.76
CA LYS A 110 -4.09 -17.29 17.28
C LYS A 110 -3.50 -16.88 18.65
N ASN A 111 -3.59 -15.59 19.00
CA ASN A 111 -3.19 -15.00 20.28
C ASN A 111 -1.68 -15.09 20.59
N LYS A 112 -0.84 -15.23 19.56
CA LYS A 112 0.62 -15.21 19.72
C LYS A 112 1.27 -13.94 19.21
N ASN A 113 0.59 -13.22 18.32
CA ASN A 113 1.12 -12.00 17.71
C ASN A 113 -0.05 -11.11 17.29
N LEU A 114 -0.13 -9.92 17.88
CA LEU A 114 -1.23 -8.97 17.66
C LEU A 114 -1.44 -8.63 16.18
N VAL A 115 -0.35 -8.44 15.43
CA VAL A 115 -0.42 -8.15 13.99
C VAL A 115 -1.03 -9.32 13.22
N MET A 116 -0.60 -10.55 13.51
CA MET A 116 -1.15 -11.75 12.87
C MET A 116 -2.61 -11.99 13.25
N ASP A 117 -2.99 -11.65 14.48
CA ASP A 117 -4.36 -11.76 14.95
C ASP A 117 -5.27 -10.73 14.25
N GLU A 118 -4.79 -9.51 14.04
CA GLU A 118 -5.50 -8.50 13.26
C GLU A 118 -5.59 -8.87 11.77
N PHE A 119 -4.55 -9.43 11.16
CA PHE A 119 -4.62 -9.94 9.78
C PHE A 119 -5.66 -11.06 9.62
N LYS A 120 -5.75 -11.98 10.59
CA LYS A 120 -6.79 -13.02 10.57
C LYS A 120 -8.18 -12.42 10.71
N TYR A 121 -8.35 -11.46 11.62
CA TYR A 121 -9.62 -10.76 11.80
C TYR A 121 -10.05 -10.07 10.50
N TYR A 122 -9.11 -9.36 9.86
CA TYR A 122 -9.33 -8.70 8.58
C TYR A 122 -9.75 -9.68 7.49
N ALA A 123 -9.01 -10.80 7.34
CA ALA A 123 -9.31 -11.83 6.35
C ALA A 123 -10.69 -12.50 6.57
N GLU A 124 -11.07 -12.80 7.81
CA GLU A 124 -12.36 -13.41 8.15
C GLU A 124 -13.55 -12.50 7.80
N ARG A 125 -13.39 -11.17 7.99
CA ARG A 125 -14.45 -10.17 7.79
C ARG A 125 -14.56 -9.68 6.35
N VAL A 126 -13.41 -9.37 5.74
CA VAL A 126 -13.35 -8.62 4.47
C VAL A 126 -13.21 -9.57 3.28
N LYS A 127 -12.67 -10.78 3.49
CA LYS A 127 -12.55 -11.84 2.48
C LYS A 127 -11.92 -11.30 1.18
N ALA A 128 -12.54 -11.54 0.03
CA ALA A 128 -12.06 -11.06 -1.28
C ALA A 128 -12.02 -9.52 -1.39
N GLY A 129 -12.73 -8.79 -0.53
CA GLY A 129 -12.66 -7.33 -0.49
C GLY A 129 -11.29 -6.78 -0.09
N ALA A 130 -10.43 -7.61 0.54
CA ALA A 130 -9.09 -7.22 0.95
C ALA A 130 -8.23 -6.94 -0.27
N VAL A 131 -8.14 -7.93 -1.17
CA VAL A 131 -7.40 -7.83 -2.44
C VAL A 131 -7.91 -6.67 -3.28
N ILE A 132 -9.22 -6.43 -3.31
CA ILE A 132 -9.81 -5.29 -4.05
C ILE A 132 -9.34 -3.95 -3.46
N GLY A 133 -9.35 -3.82 -2.12
CA GLY A 133 -8.87 -2.62 -1.43
C GLY A 133 -7.39 -2.36 -1.70
N ASP A 134 -6.56 -3.39 -1.60
CA ASP A 134 -5.12 -3.29 -1.80
C ASP A 134 -4.78 -2.99 -3.28
N SER A 135 -5.46 -3.64 -4.23
CA SER A 135 -5.34 -3.32 -5.66
C SER A 135 -5.78 -1.89 -5.97
N PHE A 136 -6.80 -1.35 -5.28
CA PHE A 136 -7.22 0.04 -5.43
C PHE A 136 -6.13 1.02 -4.98
N MET A 137 -5.41 0.71 -3.89
CA MET A 137 -4.27 1.53 -3.45
C MET A 137 -3.19 1.59 -4.52
N TYR A 138 -2.81 0.46 -5.11
CA TYR A 138 -1.80 0.43 -6.19
C TYR A 138 -2.28 1.09 -7.49
N LEU A 139 -3.58 1.00 -7.79
CA LEU A 139 -4.20 1.66 -8.93
C LEU A 139 -4.14 3.19 -8.82
N LEU A 140 -4.16 3.74 -7.60
CA LEU A 140 -3.98 5.18 -7.36
C LEU A 140 -2.51 5.57 -7.21
N ALA A 141 -1.73 4.77 -6.48
CA ALA A 141 -0.33 5.07 -6.18
C ALA A 141 0.56 5.03 -7.42
N THR A 142 0.33 4.10 -8.35
CA THR A 142 1.17 3.95 -9.55
C THR A 142 1.02 5.13 -10.53
N PRO A 143 -0.20 5.58 -10.88
CA PRO A 143 -0.36 6.81 -11.66
C PRO A 143 0.12 8.05 -10.92
N LEU A 144 -0.09 8.16 -9.61
CA LEU A 144 0.45 9.27 -8.81
C LEU A 144 1.98 9.34 -8.91
N LEU A 145 2.63 8.19 -8.75
CA LEU A 145 4.08 8.04 -8.87
C LEU A 145 4.56 8.50 -10.25
N TYR A 146 3.93 7.99 -11.31
CA TYR A 146 4.39 8.19 -12.69
C TYR A 146 3.98 9.55 -13.29
N LEU A 147 2.82 10.08 -12.95
CA LEU A 147 2.33 11.32 -13.57
C LEU A 147 2.76 12.57 -12.81
N TYR A 148 3.07 12.46 -11.52
CA TYR A 148 3.39 13.59 -10.66
C TYR A 148 4.73 13.43 -9.95
N ILE A 149 4.90 12.41 -9.10
CA ILE A 149 6.03 12.33 -8.17
C ILE A 149 7.38 12.21 -8.89
N GLN A 150 7.46 11.44 -9.98
CA GLN A 150 8.71 11.30 -10.74
C GLN A 150 9.18 12.59 -11.43
N LYS A 151 8.31 13.60 -11.55
CA LYS A 151 8.64 14.89 -12.19
C LYS A 151 9.18 15.91 -11.19
N ASN A 152 9.04 15.64 -9.90
CA ASN A 152 9.50 16.52 -8.84
C ASN A 152 11.01 16.37 -8.62
N ASN A 153 11.64 17.43 -8.13
CA ASN A 153 13.01 17.31 -7.64
C ASN A 153 13.06 16.63 -6.26
N ILE A 154 14.27 16.30 -5.82
CA ILE A 154 14.50 15.59 -4.55
C ILE A 154 13.95 16.37 -3.35
N HIS A 155 14.16 17.69 -3.29
CA HIS A 155 13.71 18.53 -2.17
C HIS A 155 12.19 18.57 -2.05
N THR A 156 11.48 18.67 -3.17
CA THR A 156 10.02 18.64 -3.21
C THR A 156 9.48 17.31 -2.70
N ASN A 157 10.03 16.18 -3.18
CA ASN A 157 9.61 14.86 -2.72
C ASN A 157 9.94 14.61 -1.24
N THR A 158 11.11 15.08 -0.77
CA THR A 158 11.46 15.05 0.65
C THR A 158 10.46 15.86 1.49
N PHE A 159 10.15 17.09 1.08
CA PHE A 159 9.19 17.94 1.80
C PHE A 159 7.80 17.31 1.85
N ILE A 160 7.29 16.81 0.72
CA ILE A 160 5.99 16.10 0.67
C ILE A 160 5.99 14.92 1.64
N SER A 161 7.06 14.12 1.64
CA SER A 161 7.15 12.94 2.51
C SER A 161 7.12 13.32 4.00
N ILE A 162 7.86 14.37 4.38
CA ILE A 162 7.87 14.90 5.76
C ILE A 162 6.47 15.37 6.17
N VAL A 163 5.81 16.17 5.33
CA VAL A 163 4.46 16.67 5.61
C VAL A 163 3.47 15.51 5.73
N CYS A 164 3.57 14.49 4.87
CA CYS A 164 2.70 13.33 4.94
C CYS A 164 2.88 12.57 6.26
N PHE A 165 4.11 12.25 6.64
CA PHE A 165 4.38 11.58 7.92
C PHE A 165 3.90 12.39 9.11
N TYR A 166 4.14 13.71 9.10
CA TYR A 166 3.67 14.61 10.14
C TYR A 166 2.14 14.54 10.28
N LEU A 167 1.40 14.65 9.17
CA LEU A 167 -0.06 14.58 9.18
C LEU A 167 -0.57 13.19 9.59
N ILE A 168 0.03 12.11 9.09
CA ILE A 168 -0.31 10.74 9.50
C ILE A 168 -0.24 10.60 11.02
N GLY A 169 0.79 11.18 11.66
CA GLY A 169 0.95 11.14 13.11
C GLY A 169 -0.22 11.74 13.90
N TYR A 170 -0.93 12.72 13.35
CA TYR A 170 -2.16 13.25 13.96
C TYR A 170 -3.38 12.42 13.58
N LEU A 171 -3.51 12.08 12.30
CA LEU A 171 -4.71 11.42 11.78
C LEU A 171 -4.86 9.98 12.25
N ILE A 172 -3.75 9.31 12.58
CA ILE A 172 -3.79 7.93 13.03
C ILE A 172 -4.51 7.77 14.37
N TYR A 173 -4.49 8.80 15.22
CA TYR A 173 -5.19 8.81 16.51
C TYR A 173 -6.55 9.54 16.44
N GLN A 174 -6.97 9.97 15.25
CA GLN A 174 -8.30 10.53 15.05
C GLN A 174 -9.36 9.46 15.22
N LYS A 175 -10.39 9.75 16.03
CA LYS A 175 -11.54 8.85 16.18
C LYS A 175 -12.25 8.70 14.83
N PRO A 176 -12.46 7.46 14.35
CA PRO A 176 -13.09 7.24 13.06
C PRO A 176 -14.59 7.52 13.12
N LYS A 177 -15.17 7.93 11.97
CA LYS A 177 -16.61 8.16 11.84
C LYS A 177 -17.44 6.87 11.95
N ILE A 178 -16.83 5.73 11.63
CA ILE A 178 -17.38 4.38 11.85
C ILE A 178 -16.33 3.57 12.62
N SER A 179 -16.66 3.15 13.84
CA SER A 179 -15.90 2.18 14.63
C SER A 179 -16.77 0.99 15.00
N MET A 180 -16.11 -0.15 15.27
CA MET A 180 -16.72 -1.20 16.07
C MET A 180 -16.97 -0.62 17.47
N LYS A 181 -18.23 -0.43 17.83
CA LYS A 181 -18.62 -0.33 19.24
C LYS A 181 -18.44 -1.67 19.92
#